data_AF-A0A5N9B2J2-F1
#
_entry.id   AF-A0A5N9B2J2-F1
#
_cell.length_a   1.000
_cell.length_b   1.000
_cell.length_c   1.000
_cell.angle_alpha   90.00
_cell.angle_beta   90.00
_cell.angle_gamma   90.00
#
_symmetry.space_group_name_H-M   'P 1'
#
loop_
_entity.id
_entity.type
_entity.pdbx_description
1 polymer ?
#
loop_
_entity_poly.entity_id
_entity_poly.type
_entity_poly.pdbx_seq_one_letter_code
_entity_poly.pdbx_strand_id
1 'polypeptide(L)'
;MEQQEFKNISKLFMDYDGEVQINPFAKIHWGTVQENYLNGKLFVDNDKNYGIIGSEAKTSREVKDFSNQVVGQIKVGDVCIKRFFYKEGHKESVVNHISKMRESTFGDRDVWFTHINMEHEGDKAVAKEFDATWLSSKIDAVAAEVRGVYYSGEQKQIGLGKHENIPCCRLDYPYIEGLDNFTEELDEFVEDGWGIADHQKSYGGKDKTWTSIEIIPLIVTYGTKKAKQGLRGDLNEEYIKRFPIIENIINQITTFDDCLWLAVAKVSPKGGNISRHSDKGIDKMNAGIQIGKTARIHYVMKSNPETYFQLQDLQGKTHKYSMKQGEYWYMDKRKPHSVYNKGDTFRYHMIFDMKVTQDLWDHLIL
;
A
#
# COMPACT_ATOMS: atom_id res chain seq x y z
N MET A 1 32.55 9.46 -17.81
CA MET A 1 32.23 9.75 -16.41
C MET A 1 32.74 8.59 -15.56
N GLU A 2 33.47 8.88 -14.48
CA GLU A 2 34.05 7.85 -13.61
C GLU A 2 33.06 7.36 -12.53
N GLN A 3 33.34 6.22 -11.90
CA GLN A 3 32.47 5.63 -10.87
C GLN A 3 32.18 6.59 -9.71
N GLN A 4 33.19 7.35 -9.27
CA GLN A 4 33.03 8.29 -8.16
C GLN A 4 32.00 9.38 -8.50
N GLU A 5 31.94 9.81 -9.76
CA GLU A 5 30.99 10.81 -10.20
C GLU A 5 29.55 10.26 -10.24
N PHE A 6 29.36 8.99 -10.65
CA PHE A 6 28.04 8.34 -10.54
C PHE A 6 27.57 8.21 -9.09
N LYS A 7 28.48 7.97 -8.15
CA LYS A 7 28.16 7.97 -6.70
C LYS A 7 27.74 9.37 -6.23
N ASN A 8 28.43 10.41 -6.68
CA ASN A 8 28.08 11.80 -6.36
C ASN A 8 26.68 12.15 -6.88
N ILE A 9 26.35 11.79 -8.13
CA ILE A 9 25.02 12.02 -8.71
C ILE A 9 23.93 11.22 -7.98
N SER A 10 24.20 9.95 -7.67
CA SER A 10 23.32 9.09 -6.87
C SER A 10 22.97 9.74 -5.53
N LYS A 11 23.96 10.35 -4.87
CA LYS A 11 23.75 11.10 -3.64
C LYS A 11 22.82 12.31 -3.83
N LEU A 12 22.90 13.03 -4.95
CA LEU A 12 21.99 14.16 -5.21
C LEU A 12 20.52 13.73 -5.28
N PHE A 13 20.22 12.59 -5.92
CA PHE A 13 18.87 12.02 -5.90
C PHE A 13 18.44 11.65 -4.47
N MET A 14 19.33 11.01 -3.70
CA MET A 14 19.04 10.60 -2.32
C MET A 14 18.86 11.79 -1.37
N ASP A 15 19.64 12.85 -1.53
CA ASP A 15 19.56 14.07 -0.73
C ASP A 15 18.26 14.84 -1.05
N TYR A 16 17.87 14.89 -2.32
CA TYR A 16 16.58 15.45 -2.75
C TYR A 16 15.40 14.65 -2.21
N ASP A 17 15.46 13.32 -2.32
CA ASP A 17 14.47 12.39 -1.78
C ASP A 17 14.27 12.54 -0.26
N GLY A 18 15.33 12.88 0.48
CA GLY A 18 15.29 13.14 1.92
C GLY A 18 14.67 12.01 2.74
N GLU A 19 13.91 12.38 3.78
CA GLU A 19 13.26 11.44 4.71
C GLU A 19 11.99 10.80 4.15
N VAL A 20 11.40 11.36 3.09
CA VAL A 20 10.19 10.82 2.46
C VAL A 20 10.48 9.57 1.60
N GLN A 21 11.76 9.24 1.40
CA GLN A 21 12.23 8.00 0.78
C GLN A 21 12.64 6.98 1.84
N ILE A 22 11.64 6.28 2.37
CA ILE A 22 11.76 5.29 3.43
C ILE A 22 12.18 3.91 2.90
N ASN A 23 11.84 3.56 1.65
CA ASN A 23 12.24 2.29 1.05
C ASN A 23 13.71 2.35 0.62
N PRO A 24 14.61 1.55 1.23
CA PRO A 24 16.04 1.57 0.90
C PRO A 24 16.32 1.07 -0.52
N PHE A 25 15.46 0.23 -1.10
CA PHE A 25 15.63 -0.33 -2.44
C PHE A 25 15.13 0.58 -3.56
N ALA A 26 14.31 1.59 -3.24
CA ALA A 26 13.86 2.58 -4.20
C ALA A 26 14.82 3.79 -4.30
N LYS A 27 15.81 3.89 -3.40
CA LYS A 27 16.89 4.87 -3.50
C LYS A 27 17.69 4.65 -4.79
N ILE A 28 18.00 5.73 -5.50
CA ILE A 28 18.73 5.68 -6.77
C ILE A 28 20.19 5.34 -6.52
N HIS A 29 20.53 4.06 -6.65
CA HIS A 29 21.90 3.55 -6.53
C HIS A 29 22.77 4.03 -7.71
N TRP A 30 24.08 4.23 -7.47
CA TRP A 30 25.03 4.70 -8.49
C TRP A 30 25.07 3.82 -9.74
N GLY A 31 24.85 2.51 -9.62
CA GLY A 31 24.74 1.59 -10.76
C GLY A 31 23.54 1.92 -11.65
N THR A 32 22.41 2.31 -11.07
CA THR A 32 21.23 2.79 -11.81
C THR A 32 21.53 4.10 -12.53
N VAL A 33 22.29 5.01 -11.90
CA VAL A 33 22.74 6.25 -12.54
C VAL A 33 23.63 5.95 -13.74
N GLN A 34 24.63 5.09 -13.58
CA GLN A 34 25.53 4.67 -14.66
C GLN A 34 24.77 4.03 -15.82
N GLU A 35 23.86 3.11 -15.54
CA GLU A 35 23.02 2.45 -16.56
C GLU A 35 22.21 3.48 -17.37
N ASN A 36 21.57 4.45 -16.70
CA ASN A 36 20.78 5.46 -17.40
C ASN A 36 21.66 6.43 -18.18
N TYR A 37 22.86 6.76 -17.69
CA TYR A 37 23.83 7.54 -18.45
C TYR A 37 24.28 6.84 -19.73
N LEU A 38 24.70 5.57 -19.64
CA LEU A 38 25.17 4.78 -20.80
C LEU A 38 24.08 4.61 -21.86
N ASN A 39 22.81 4.58 -21.44
CA ASN A 39 21.66 4.47 -22.33
C ASN A 39 21.11 5.81 -22.82
N GLY A 40 21.77 6.94 -22.49
CA GLY A 40 21.33 8.29 -22.89
C GLY A 40 20.02 8.74 -22.26
N LYS A 41 19.66 8.21 -21.08
CA LYS A 41 18.42 8.50 -20.34
C LYS A 41 18.63 9.39 -19.12
N LEU A 42 19.88 9.69 -18.78
CA LEU A 42 20.24 10.57 -17.68
C LEU A 42 20.72 11.90 -18.26
N PHE A 43 20.10 12.99 -17.80
CA PHE A 43 20.64 14.33 -17.92
C PHE A 43 20.98 14.85 -16.52
N VAL A 44 22.13 15.51 -16.38
CA VAL A 44 22.51 16.27 -15.19
C VAL A 44 23.14 17.55 -15.68
N ASP A 45 22.73 18.69 -15.12
CA ASP A 45 23.34 19.96 -15.51
C ASP A 45 24.78 20.06 -14.99
N ASN A 46 25.58 20.93 -15.61
CA ASN A 46 27.00 21.06 -15.33
C ASN A 46 27.30 21.42 -13.86
N ASP A 47 26.46 22.26 -13.25
CA ASP A 47 26.58 22.70 -11.86
C ASP A 47 25.88 21.75 -10.88
N LYS A 48 25.24 20.70 -11.40
CA LYS A 48 24.54 19.64 -10.66
C LYS A 48 23.47 20.22 -9.72
N ASN A 49 22.82 21.28 -10.17
CA ASN A 49 21.67 21.90 -9.55
C ASN A 49 20.39 21.12 -9.82
N TYR A 50 20.30 20.38 -10.93
CA TYR A 50 19.21 19.46 -11.22
C TYR A 50 19.66 18.30 -12.12
N GLY A 51 18.86 17.24 -12.14
CA GLY A 51 19.06 16.11 -13.02
C GLY A 51 17.78 15.34 -13.24
N ILE A 52 17.67 14.67 -14.38
CA ILE A 52 16.46 13.98 -14.84
C ILE A 52 16.87 12.60 -15.36
N ILE A 53 16.15 11.57 -14.92
CA ILE A 53 16.13 10.26 -15.54
C ILE A 53 14.81 10.15 -16.31
N GLY A 54 14.89 10.23 -17.63
CA GLY A 54 13.75 10.20 -18.53
C GLY A 54 14.14 9.89 -19.96
N SER A 55 13.18 9.41 -20.74
CA SER A 55 13.43 9.07 -22.14
C SER A 55 12.14 9.01 -22.94
N GLU A 56 12.27 9.16 -24.25
CA GLU A 56 11.22 8.81 -25.21
C GLU A 56 10.87 7.32 -25.14
N ALA A 57 9.58 7.00 -25.18
CA ALA A 57 9.07 5.65 -25.25
C ALA A 57 9.31 5.06 -26.65
N LYS A 58 10.11 3.99 -26.72
CA LYS A 58 10.37 3.27 -27.98
C LYS A 58 9.26 2.28 -28.37
N THR A 59 8.41 1.92 -27.42
CA THR A 59 7.33 0.94 -27.59
C THR A 59 6.08 1.41 -26.85
N SER A 60 4.92 1.13 -27.45
CA SER A 60 3.64 1.29 -26.77
C SER A 60 3.50 0.23 -25.68
N ARG A 61 2.96 0.60 -24.51
CA ARG A 61 2.76 -0.32 -23.38
C ARG A 61 1.67 0.15 -22.44
N GLU A 62 1.02 -0.80 -21.80
CA GLU A 62 0.08 -0.54 -20.71
C GLU A 62 0.81 -0.04 -19.46
N VAL A 63 0.18 0.90 -18.77
CA VAL A 63 0.57 1.31 -17.41
C VAL A 63 -0.41 0.69 -16.44
N LYS A 64 0.14 -0.16 -15.55
CA LYS A 64 -0.64 -0.82 -14.50
C LYS A 64 -0.40 -0.18 -13.15
N ASP A 65 -1.44 -0.11 -12.34
CA ASP A 65 -1.38 0.45 -10.99
C ASP A 65 -1.11 -0.60 -9.91
N PHE A 66 -1.26 -0.20 -8.64
CA PHE A 66 -1.06 -1.09 -7.49
C PHE A 66 -1.98 -2.32 -7.47
N SER A 67 -3.16 -2.23 -8.09
CA SER A 67 -4.19 -3.28 -8.19
C SER A 67 -4.01 -4.17 -9.43
N ASN A 68 -2.95 -3.95 -10.21
CA ASN A 68 -2.65 -4.56 -11.51
C ASN A 68 -3.65 -4.21 -12.64
N GLN A 69 -4.52 -3.21 -12.43
CA GLN A 69 -5.39 -2.71 -13.50
C GLN A 69 -4.65 -1.76 -14.42
N VAL A 70 -5.02 -1.80 -15.70
CA VAL A 70 -4.53 -0.85 -16.70
C VAL A 70 -5.20 0.49 -16.45
N VAL A 71 -4.40 1.52 -16.16
CA VAL A 71 -4.89 2.88 -15.87
C VAL A 71 -4.59 3.84 -17.03
N GLY A 72 -3.75 3.43 -17.96
CA GLY A 72 -3.44 4.20 -19.16
C GLY A 72 -2.49 3.46 -20.09
N GLN A 73 -2.22 4.08 -21.24
CA GLN A 73 -1.37 3.50 -22.28
C GLN A 73 -0.33 4.50 -22.75
N ILE A 74 0.95 4.19 -22.52
CA ILE A 74 2.07 4.91 -23.09
C ILE A 74 2.18 4.53 -24.56
N LYS A 75 2.32 5.52 -25.45
CA LYS A 75 2.54 5.32 -26.88
C LYS A 75 4.00 5.46 -27.24
N VAL A 76 4.36 4.94 -28.41
CA VAL A 76 5.65 5.26 -29.04
C VAL A 76 5.75 6.77 -29.22
N GLY A 77 6.88 7.35 -28.82
CA GLY A 77 7.13 8.79 -28.91
C GLY A 77 6.84 9.56 -27.61
N ASP A 78 6.01 9.05 -26.71
CA ASP A 78 5.71 9.74 -25.44
C ASP A 78 6.97 9.93 -24.58
N VAL A 79 7.07 11.06 -23.87
CA VAL A 79 8.17 11.32 -22.94
C VAL A 79 7.87 10.67 -21.60
N CYS A 80 8.71 9.74 -21.15
CA CYS A 80 8.57 9.07 -19.87
C CYS A 80 9.60 9.61 -18.87
N ILE A 81 9.13 10.34 -17.87
CA ILE A 81 9.94 10.81 -16.74
C ILE A 81 9.86 9.78 -15.61
N LYS A 82 11.02 9.25 -15.21
CA LYS A 82 11.14 8.24 -14.16
C LYS A 82 11.53 8.87 -12.83
N ARG A 83 12.57 9.70 -12.79
CA ARG A 83 13.01 10.41 -11.58
C ARG A 83 13.62 11.75 -11.97
N PHE A 84 13.70 12.64 -11.01
CA PHE A 84 14.48 13.87 -11.10
C PHE A 84 14.93 14.28 -9.71
N PHE A 85 15.87 15.22 -9.65
CA PHE A 85 16.19 15.99 -8.46
C PHE A 85 16.39 17.45 -8.89
N TYR A 86 16.23 18.37 -7.95
CA TYR A 86 16.64 19.75 -8.10
C TYR A 86 16.95 20.39 -6.75
N LYS A 87 17.88 21.33 -6.73
CA LYS A 87 18.15 22.20 -5.58
C LYS A 87 17.12 23.33 -5.52
N GLU A 88 16.99 23.94 -4.36
CA GLU A 88 16.13 25.11 -4.15
C GLU A 88 16.36 26.17 -5.25
N GLY A 89 15.26 26.72 -5.80
CA GLY A 89 15.30 27.66 -6.94
C GLY A 89 15.47 27.04 -8.33
N HIS A 90 15.71 25.73 -8.47
CA HIS A 90 15.95 25.08 -9.78
C HIS A 90 14.79 24.20 -10.31
N LYS A 91 13.62 24.22 -9.67
CA LYS A 91 12.42 23.51 -10.16
C LYS A 91 12.09 23.88 -11.62
N GLU A 92 12.12 25.17 -11.94
CA GLU A 92 11.82 25.66 -13.29
C GLU A 92 12.82 25.13 -14.33
N SER A 93 14.08 24.90 -13.93
CA SER A 93 15.07 24.29 -14.82
C SER A 93 14.70 22.85 -15.21
N VAL A 94 14.15 22.08 -14.27
CA VAL A 94 13.60 20.73 -14.55
C VAL A 94 12.42 20.80 -15.51
N VAL A 95 11.46 21.71 -15.25
CA VAL A 95 10.27 21.91 -16.09
C VAL A 95 10.66 22.32 -17.51
N ASN A 96 11.56 23.29 -17.65
CA ASN A 96 12.05 23.75 -18.96
C ASN A 96 12.78 22.64 -19.71
N HIS A 97 13.55 21.80 -19.02
CA HIS A 97 14.22 20.67 -19.64
C HIS A 97 13.23 19.61 -20.14
N ILE A 98 12.25 19.23 -19.31
CA ILE A 98 11.21 18.28 -19.71
C ILE A 98 10.40 18.85 -20.88
N SER A 99 10.07 20.15 -20.88
CA SER A 99 9.37 20.81 -21.99
C SER A 99 10.13 20.66 -23.31
N LYS A 100 11.45 20.90 -23.30
CA LYS A 100 12.31 20.66 -24.47
C LYS A 100 12.33 19.20 -24.93
N MET A 101 12.25 18.25 -23.99
CA MET A 101 12.17 16.82 -24.35
C MET A 101 10.88 16.49 -25.11
N ARG A 102 9.79 17.24 -24.89
CA ARG A 102 8.49 17.03 -25.54
C ARG A 102 8.46 17.53 -26.97
N GLU A 103 9.20 18.58 -27.27
CA GLU A 103 9.23 19.22 -28.59
C GLU A 103 9.45 18.17 -29.69
N SER A 104 8.62 18.23 -30.73
CA SER A 104 8.74 17.40 -31.92
C SER A 104 8.27 18.17 -33.15
N THR A 105 8.63 17.67 -34.34
CA THR A 105 8.18 18.26 -35.61
C THR A 105 6.68 18.20 -35.83
N PHE A 106 5.96 17.40 -35.04
CA PHE A 106 4.51 17.19 -35.16
C PHE A 106 3.71 17.77 -33.98
N GLY A 107 4.35 18.64 -33.19
CA GLY A 107 3.79 19.20 -31.95
C GLY A 107 4.38 18.55 -30.70
N ASP A 108 3.95 19.02 -29.53
CA ASP A 108 4.46 18.54 -28.26
C ASP A 108 3.97 17.12 -27.98
N ARG A 109 4.91 16.28 -27.54
CA ARG A 109 4.62 14.92 -27.10
C ARG A 109 4.01 14.92 -25.71
N ASP A 110 3.21 13.91 -25.43
CA ASP A 110 2.65 13.69 -24.10
C ASP A 110 3.74 13.30 -23.10
N VAL A 111 3.56 13.69 -21.83
CA VAL A 111 4.49 13.34 -20.75
C VAL A 111 3.83 12.39 -19.77
N TRP A 112 4.57 11.34 -19.41
CA TRP A 112 4.23 10.42 -18.34
C TRP A 112 5.20 10.57 -17.18
N PHE A 113 4.67 10.85 -16.00
CA PHE A 113 5.43 10.72 -14.75
C PHE A 113 5.04 9.41 -14.09
N THR A 114 5.98 8.46 -14.02
CA THR A 114 5.63 7.08 -13.66
C THR A 114 6.02 6.65 -12.25
N HIS A 115 6.77 7.50 -11.53
CA HIS A 115 7.29 7.22 -10.19
C HIS A 115 7.40 8.51 -9.33
N ILE A 116 6.35 9.32 -9.32
CA ILE A 116 6.23 10.49 -8.42
C ILE A 116 6.08 10.00 -6.99
N ASN A 117 6.97 10.36 -6.07
CA ASN A 117 6.73 10.07 -4.65
C ASN A 117 5.54 10.91 -4.15
N MET A 118 4.45 10.27 -3.75
CA MET A 118 3.23 11.00 -3.37
C MET A 118 3.33 11.73 -2.03
N GLU A 119 4.31 11.37 -1.21
CA GLU A 119 4.66 12.07 0.04
C GLU A 119 5.70 13.18 -0.20
N HIS A 120 6.24 13.33 -1.41
CA HIS A 120 7.20 14.37 -1.76
C HIS A 120 6.51 15.52 -2.52
N GLU A 121 6.37 16.68 -1.88
CA GLU A 121 5.71 17.84 -2.50
C GLU A 121 6.45 18.35 -3.75
N GLY A 122 7.78 18.33 -3.76
CA GLY A 122 8.58 18.69 -4.93
C GLY A 122 8.30 17.83 -6.18
N ASP A 123 8.20 16.50 -6.02
CA ASP A 123 7.82 15.60 -7.12
C ASP A 123 6.43 15.93 -7.69
N LYS A 124 5.44 16.13 -6.80
CA LYS A 124 4.08 16.50 -7.20
C LYS A 124 4.04 17.87 -7.87
N ALA A 125 4.84 18.82 -7.39
CA ALA A 125 4.90 20.17 -7.95
C ALA A 125 5.36 20.14 -9.41
N VAL A 126 6.41 19.38 -9.75
CA VAL A 126 6.86 19.26 -11.15
C VAL A 126 5.76 18.69 -12.04
N ALA A 127 5.06 17.63 -11.62
CA ALA A 127 3.96 17.08 -12.43
C ALA A 127 2.82 18.09 -12.66
N LYS A 128 2.51 18.93 -11.66
CA LYS A 128 1.48 19.97 -11.76
C LYS A 128 1.82 21.07 -12.77
N GLU A 129 3.10 21.40 -12.97
CA GLU A 129 3.53 22.41 -13.97
C GLU A 129 3.24 21.98 -15.42
N PHE A 130 2.92 20.70 -15.63
CA PHE A 130 2.52 20.15 -16.93
C PHE A 130 1.01 19.93 -17.03
N ASP A 131 0.20 20.49 -16.12
CA ASP A 131 -1.24 20.20 -16.00
C ASP A 131 -1.54 18.69 -15.97
N ALA A 132 -0.59 17.90 -15.45
CA ALA A 132 -0.68 16.46 -15.54
C ALA A 132 -1.79 15.93 -14.63
N THR A 133 -2.66 15.11 -15.20
CA THR A 133 -3.73 14.45 -14.44
C THR A 133 -3.16 13.24 -13.71
N TRP A 134 -3.41 13.16 -12.40
CA TRP A 134 -3.14 11.95 -11.63
C TRP A 134 -4.10 10.84 -12.07
N LEU A 135 -3.56 9.71 -12.55
CA LEU A 135 -4.36 8.59 -13.02
C LEU A 135 -4.59 7.55 -11.93
N SER A 136 -3.54 7.19 -11.20
CA SER A 136 -3.51 6.21 -10.12
C SER A 136 -2.12 6.21 -9.47
N SER A 137 -1.84 5.24 -8.60
CA SER A 137 -0.54 5.06 -7.98
C SER A 137 -0.12 3.59 -7.97
N LYS A 138 1.18 3.35 -7.97
CA LYS A 138 1.80 2.08 -7.59
C LYS A 138 2.13 2.12 -6.10
N ILE A 139 2.17 0.94 -5.51
CA ILE A 139 2.59 0.77 -4.11
C ILE A 139 3.64 -0.33 -4.13
N ASP A 140 4.80 -0.03 -3.55
CA ASP A 140 5.83 -1.03 -3.38
C ASP A 140 5.49 -1.99 -2.22
N ALA A 141 6.09 -3.18 -2.28
CA ALA A 141 5.92 -4.19 -1.24
C ALA A 141 6.85 -3.96 -0.04
N VAL A 142 7.84 -3.05 -0.15
CA VAL A 142 8.90 -2.88 0.85
C VAL A 142 8.86 -1.45 1.38
N ALA A 143 8.51 -1.29 2.66
CA ALA A 143 8.22 -0.02 3.31
C ALA A 143 6.92 0.69 2.87
N ALA A 144 6.25 0.17 1.84
CA ALA A 144 4.93 0.60 1.40
C ALA A 144 4.90 2.08 1.01
N GLU A 145 5.71 2.46 0.02
CA GLU A 145 5.67 3.81 -0.54
C GLU A 145 4.65 3.92 -1.68
N VAL A 146 3.98 5.08 -1.76
CA VAL A 146 2.99 5.38 -2.79
C VAL A 146 3.65 6.17 -3.91
N ARG A 147 3.61 5.63 -5.13
CA ARG A 147 4.22 6.20 -6.33
C ARG A 147 3.17 6.57 -7.37
N GLY A 148 2.93 7.86 -7.54
CA GLY A 148 1.96 8.39 -8.48
C GLY A 148 2.31 8.13 -9.94
N VAL A 149 1.27 7.90 -10.72
CA VAL A 149 1.28 7.87 -12.17
C VAL A 149 0.49 9.07 -12.67
N TYR A 150 1.16 9.99 -13.34
CA TYR A 150 0.56 11.18 -13.93
C TYR A 150 0.75 11.18 -15.45
N TYR A 151 -0.21 11.79 -16.14
CA TYR A 151 -0.20 11.95 -17.58
C TYR A 151 -0.57 13.39 -17.97
N SER A 152 0.28 14.00 -18.80
CA SER A 152 0.15 15.35 -19.34
C SER A 152 -0.08 15.25 -20.85
N GLY A 153 -1.29 14.89 -21.22
CA GLY A 153 -1.76 14.88 -22.59
C GLY A 153 -3.28 15.00 -22.63
N GLU A 154 -3.82 15.29 -23.81
CA GLU A 154 -5.26 15.55 -23.96
C GLU A 154 -6.10 14.27 -23.99
N GLN A 155 -5.48 13.12 -24.24
CA GLN A 155 -6.22 11.87 -24.38
C GLN A 155 -6.69 11.35 -23.04
N LYS A 156 -8.01 11.22 -22.89
CA LYS A 156 -8.60 10.61 -21.70
C LYS A 156 -8.05 9.20 -21.48
N GLN A 157 -7.46 9.00 -20.32
CA GLN A 157 -6.98 7.70 -19.85
C GLN A 157 -8.06 7.02 -19.00
N ILE A 158 -7.89 5.72 -18.76
CA ILE A 158 -8.83 4.90 -17.98
C ILE A 158 -8.88 5.39 -16.53
N GLY A 159 -7.71 5.63 -15.93
CA GLY A 159 -7.56 6.03 -14.54
C GLY A 159 -7.85 4.90 -13.55
N LEU A 160 -7.90 5.27 -12.28
CA LEU A 160 -8.15 4.39 -11.15
C LEU A 160 -9.57 3.80 -11.17
N GLY A 161 -9.68 2.50 -10.88
CA GLY A 161 -10.96 1.82 -10.77
C GLY A 161 -11.85 2.39 -9.65
N LYS A 162 -13.16 2.27 -9.83
CA LYS A 162 -14.16 2.62 -8.80
C LYS A 162 -13.84 1.88 -7.49
N HIS A 163 -13.93 2.57 -6.36
CA HIS A 163 -13.63 2.09 -5.00
C HIS A 163 -12.15 1.83 -4.68
N GLU A 164 -11.26 1.73 -5.66
CA GLU A 164 -9.83 1.47 -5.41
C GLU A 164 -9.15 2.66 -4.69
N ASN A 165 -9.77 3.85 -4.67
CA ASN A 165 -9.30 5.00 -3.90
C ASN A 165 -9.54 4.88 -2.39
N ILE A 166 -10.45 4.00 -1.94
CA ILE A 166 -10.84 3.87 -0.53
C ILE A 166 -9.70 3.21 0.24
N PRO A 167 -9.06 3.86 1.23
CA PRO A 167 -8.06 3.21 2.05
C PRO A 167 -8.69 2.42 3.20
N CYS A 168 -9.75 2.95 3.80
CA CYS A 168 -10.47 2.35 4.91
C CYS A 168 -11.85 3.01 5.01
N CYS A 169 -12.88 2.23 5.33
CA CYS A 169 -14.22 2.74 5.59
C CYS A 169 -14.98 1.80 6.50
N ARG A 170 -15.95 2.36 7.23
CA ARG A 170 -16.88 1.58 8.05
C ARG A 170 -17.90 0.89 7.16
N LEU A 171 -18.40 -0.24 7.61
CA LEU A 171 -19.44 -1.02 6.96
C LEU A 171 -20.70 -1.02 7.84
N ASP A 172 -21.87 -0.96 7.21
CA ASP A 172 -23.17 -0.92 7.88
C ASP A 172 -23.69 -2.33 8.21
N TYR A 173 -23.02 -3.03 9.12
CA TYR A 173 -23.45 -4.34 9.62
C TYR A 173 -23.80 -4.26 11.11
N PRO A 174 -24.66 -5.16 11.62
CA PRO A 174 -25.18 -5.08 12.99
C PRO A 174 -24.10 -5.34 14.05
N TYR A 175 -24.29 -4.70 15.20
CA TYR A 175 -23.53 -4.98 16.42
C TYR A 175 -23.85 -6.37 16.97
N ILE A 176 -22.83 -7.13 17.36
CA ILE A 176 -22.97 -8.41 18.05
C ILE A 176 -22.71 -8.24 19.55
N GLU A 177 -23.64 -8.67 20.39
CA GLU A 177 -23.53 -8.61 21.86
C GLU A 177 -22.54 -9.63 22.44
N GLY A 178 -22.06 -9.38 23.66
CA GLY A 178 -21.20 -10.32 24.41
C GLY A 178 -19.70 -10.25 24.09
N LEU A 179 -19.24 -9.20 23.40
CA LEU A 179 -17.84 -9.08 22.96
C LEU A 179 -16.82 -9.02 24.08
N ASP A 180 -17.13 -8.32 25.18
CA ASP A 180 -16.20 -8.20 26.31
C ASP A 180 -15.95 -9.57 26.95
N ASN A 181 -17.02 -10.28 27.32
CA ASN A 181 -16.95 -11.64 27.84
C ASN A 181 -16.19 -12.56 26.87
N PHE A 182 -16.46 -12.48 25.57
CA PHE A 182 -15.74 -13.27 24.58
C PHE A 182 -14.25 -12.99 24.59
N THR A 183 -13.81 -11.72 24.61
CA THR A 183 -12.37 -11.41 24.62
C THR A 183 -11.66 -11.87 25.89
N GLU A 184 -12.37 -11.88 27.03
CA GLU A 184 -11.84 -12.37 28.31
C GLU A 184 -11.73 -13.90 28.30
N GLU A 185 -12.79 -14.61 27.92
CA GLU A 185 -12.78 -16.08 27.82
C GLU A 185 -11.78 -16.58 26.76
N LEU A 186 -11.61 -15.84 25.65
CA LEU A 186 -10.63 -16.19 24.63
C LEU A 186 -9.20 -16.06 25.17
N ASP A 187 -8.93 -15.01 25.94
CA ASP A 187 -7.62 -14.84 26.58
C ASP A 187 -7.31 -15.96 27.57
N GLU A 188 -8.28 -16.35 28.38
CA GLU A 188 -8.17 -17.48 29.31
C GLU A 188 -8.00 -18.83 28.59
N PHE A 189 -8.65 -19.01 27.44
CA PHE A 189 -8.53 -20.24 26.67
C PHE A 189 -7.18 -20.34 25.94
N VAL A 190 -6.69 -19.22 25.42
CA VAL A 190 -5.44 -19.19 24.65
C VAL A 190 -4.21 -19.15 25.56
N GLU A 191 -4.30 -18.47 26.71
CA GLU A 191 -3.20 -18.29 27.68
C GLU A 191 -1.88 -17.87 27.00
N ASP A 192 -0.81 -18.66 27.14
CA ASP A 192 0.50 -18.42 26.54
C ASP A 192 0.56 -18.76 25.03
N GLY A 193 -0.55 -19.21 24.46
CA GLY A 193 -0.70 -19.59 23.05
C GLY A 193 -0.83 -18.42 22.07
N TRP A 194 -0.85 -17.16 22.56
CA TRP A 194 -0.83 -15.97 21.70
C TRP A 194 0.48 -15.89 20.92
N GLY A 195 0.46 -16.40 19.68
CA GLY A 195 1.62 -16.44 18.79
C GLY A 195 1.73 -15.21 17.90
N ILE A 196 2.86 -15.08 17.21
CA ILE A 196 2.98 -14.20 16.05
C ILE A 196 2.71 -15.07 14.83
N ALA A 197 1.71 -14.72 14.00
CA ALA A 197 1.45 -15.48 12.78
C ALA A 197 2.73 -15.62 11.94
N ASP A 198 2.97 -16.81 11.38
CA ASP A 198 4.27 -17.17 10.80
C ASP A 198 4.72 -16.26 9.63
N HIS A 199 3.76 -15.58 8.99
CA HIS A 199 3.97 -14.62 7.91
C HIS A 199 4.11 -13.17 8.36
N GLN A 200 4.00 -12.88 9.66
CA GLN A 200 3.91 -11.52 10.22
C GLN A 200 4.96 -11.23 11.31
N LYS A 201 5.99 -12.08 11.42
CA LYS A 201 7.06 -12.03 12.46
C LYS A 201 7.79 -10.70 12.62
N SER A 202 7.70 -9.80 11.63
CA SER A 202 8.40 -8.51 11.62
C SER A 202 7.53 -7.30 11.97
N TYR A 203 6.20 -7.42 12.04
CA TYR A 203 5.31 -6.25 12.06
C TYR A 203 5.08 -5.63 13.45
N GLY A 204 5.15 -6.42 14.54
CA GLY A 204 4.96 -5.97 15.92
C GLY A 204 6.12 -5.14 16.52
N GLY A 205 7.01 -4.62 15.68
CA GLY A 205 8.23 -3.93 16.12
C GLY A 205 9.22 -4.85 16.85
N LYS A 206 10.26 -4.25 17.45
CA LYS A 206 11.25 -4.99 18.26
C LYS A 206 10.60 -5.63 19.50
N ASP A 207 9.56 -4.99 20.00
CA ASP A 207 8.90 -5.35 21.25
C ASP A 207 7.78 -6.38 21.07
N LYS A 208 7.52 -6.83 19.83
CA LYS A 208 6.54 -7.88 19.49
C LYS A 208 5.17 -7.65 20.13
N THR A 209 4.69 -6.42 20.06
CA THR A 209 3.45 -5.97 20.75
C THR A 209 2.16 -6.36 20.03
N TRP A 210 2.27 -7.15 18.96
CA TRP A 210 1.16 -7.67 18.19
C TRP A 210 1.26 -9.19 18.12
N THR A 211 0.16 -9.85 18.50
CA THR A 211 -0.01 -11.30 18.47
C THR A 211 -1.36 -11.65 17.85
N SER A 212 -1.50 -12.90 17.45
CA SER A 212 -2.72 -13.41 16.83
C SER A 212 -2.87 -14.91 17.04
N ILE A 213 -4.12 -15.35 17.03
CA ILE A 213 -4.49 -16.75 16.78
C ILE A 213 -5.14 -16.86 15.40
N GLU A 214 -4.84 -17.93 14.67
CA GLU A 214 -5.46 -18.21 13.37
C GLU A 214 -6.54 -19.30 13.56
N ILE A 215 -7.77 -18.97 13.21
CA ILE A 215 -8.94 -19.86 13.22
C ILE A 215 -9.08 -20.53 11.85
N ILE A 216 -8.84 -19.77 10.78
CA ILE A 216 -8.60 -20.29 9.42
C ILE A 216 -7.24 -19.73 9.01
N PRO A 217 -6.16 -20.54 9.01
CA PRO A 217 -4.82 -20.04 8.74
C PRO A 217 -4.60 -19.83 7.25
N LEU A 218 -3.65 -18.95 6.93
CA LEU A 218 -3.16 -18.81 5.57
C LEU A 218 -1.95 -19.72 5.36
N ILE A 219 -1.99 -20.57 4.32
CA ILE A 219 -0.86 -21.43 4.01
C ILE A 219 0.30 -20.58 3.49
N VAL A 220 1.39 -20.55 4.25
CA VAL A 220 2.61 -19.79 3.92
C VAL A 220 3.76 -20.77 3.71
N THR A 221 4.23 -20.88 2.47
CA THR A 221 5.36 -21.75 2.10
C THR A 221 6.58 -20.94 1.70
N TYR A 222 7.71 -21.19 2.37
CA TYR A 222 9.02 -20.65 2.00
C TYR A 222 9.78 -21.60 1.03
N GLY A 223 10.70 -21.08 0.23
CA GLY A 223 11.56 -21.88 -0.66
C GLY A 223 10.92 -22.31 -1.98
N THR A 224 11.30 -23.46 -2.55
CA THR A 224 10.85 -23.96 -3.87
C THR A 224 9.39 -24.42 -3.91
N LYS A 225 8.67 -24.41 -2.77
CA LYS A 225 7.26 -24.82 -2.64
C LYS A 225 6.25 -23.66 -2.78
N LYS A 226 6.63 -22.54 -3.42
CA LYS A 226 5.80 -21.31 -3.62
C LYS A 226 4.40 -21.52 -4.23
N ALA A 227 4.10 -22.70 -4.77
CA ALA A 227 2.83 -23.02 -5.40
C ALA A 227 1.64 -23.06 -4.44
N LYS A 228 1.87 -23.21 -3.12
CA LYS A 228 0.81 -23.26 -2.10
C LYS A 228 0.66 -21.98 -1.27
N GLN A 229 1.46 -20.94 -1.54
CA GLN A 229 1.41 -19.69 -0.78
C GLN A 229 0.10 -18.94 -1.04
N GLY A 230 -0.59 -18.55 0.03
CA GLY A 230 -1.83 -17.78 -0.06
C GLY A 230 -3.08 -18.66 -0.23
N LEU A 231 -2.99 -19.97 0.00
CA LEU A 231 -4.16 -20.84 0.02
C LEU A 231 -4.79 -20.86 1.42
N ARG A 232 -6.11 -21.05 1.46
CA ARG A 232 -6.88 -21.25 2.68
C ARG A 232 -6.45 -22.56 3.37
N GLY A 233 -6.21 -22.50 4.67
CA GLY A 233 -6.01 -23.69 5.51
C GLY A 233 -7.31 -24.30 6.04
N ASP A 234 -7.18 -25.29 6.90
CA ASP A 234 -8.33 -25.95 7.52
C ASP A 234 -8.91 -25.08 8.64
N LEU A 235 -10.24 -25.07 8.74
CA LEU A 235 -10.94 -24.41 9.85
C LEU A 235 -10.62 -25.14 11.16
N ASN A 236 -10.19 -24.40 12.16
CA ASN A 236 -10.04 -24.93 13.50
C ASN A 236 -11.41 -24.99 14.20
N GLU A 237 -12.05 -26.16 14.12
CA GLU A 237 -13.37 -26.41 14.71
C GLU A 237 -13.41 -26.27 16.24
N GLU A 238 -12.27 -26.34 16.93
CA GLU A 238 -12.22 -26.20 18.39
C GLU A 238 -12.66 -24.80 18.82
N TYR A 239 -12.15 -23.77 18.14
CA TYR A 239 -12.56 -22.39 18.39
C TYR A 239 -14.04 -22.18 18.09
N ILE A 240 -14.58 -22.80 17.04
CA ILE A 240 -15.99 -22.64 16.67
C ILE A 240 -16.91 -23.31 17.70
N LYS A 241 -16.56 -24.53 18.13
CA LYS A 241 -17.30 -25.26 19.17
C LYS A 241 -17.26 -24.53 20.52
N ARG A 242 -16.13 -23.92 20.85
CA ARG A 242 -15.94 -23.18 22.11
C ARG A 242 -16.59 -21.80 22.08
N PHE A 243 -16.51 -21.10 20.95
CA PHE A 243 -16.92 -19.70 20.80
C PHE A 243 -17.88 -19.50 19.61
N PRO A 244 -19.18 -19.82 19.76
CA PRO A 244 -20.19 -19.63 18.71
C PRO A 244 -20.32 -18.19 18.20
N ILE A 245 -19.89 -17.21 18.99
CA ILE A 245 -19.86 -15.79 18.60
C ILE A 245 -19.00 -15.54 17.35
N ILE A 246 -17.96 -16.35 17.10
CA ILE A 246 -17.12 -16.26 15.90
C ILE A 246 -17.97 -16.48 14.64
N GLU A 247 -18.80 -17.52 14.65
CA GLU A 247 -19.72 -17.82 13.56
C GLU A 247 -20.80 -16.73 13.41
N ASN A 248 -21.33 -16.24 14.52
CA ASN A 248 -22.33 -15.16 14.50
C ASN A 248 -21.80 -13.88 13.83
N ILE A 249 -20.54 -13.50 14.11
CA ILE A 249 -19.89 -12.35 13.49
C ILE A 249 -19.64 -12.59 12.00
N ILE A 250 -19.12 -13.77 11.62
CA ILE A 250 -18.81 -14.08 10.22
C ILE A 250 -20.07 -14.10 9.35
N ASN A 251 -21.14 -14.73 9.83
CA ASN A 251 -22.40 -14.91 9.10
C ASN A 251 -23.19 -13.62 8.86
N GLN A 252 -22.78 -12.48 9.45
CA GLN A 252 -23.38 -11.18 9.10
C GLN A 252 -22.97 -10.70 7.70
N ILE A 253 -21.79 -11.11 7.23
CA ILE A 253 -21.15 -10.50 6.05
C ILE A 253 -20.65 -11.54 5.03
N THR A 254 -20.36 -12.77 5.46
CA THR A 254 -19.85 -13.84 4.60
C THR A 254 -20.11 -15.21 5.23
N THR A 255 -19.60 -16.27 4.62
CA THR A 255 -19.55 -17.63 5.20
C THR A 255 -18.10 -18.03 5.48
N PHE A 256 -17.90 -19.09 6.27
CA PHE A 256 -16.57 -19.69 6.45
C PHE A 256 -15.96 -20.23 5.14
N ASP A 257 -16.80 -20.64 4.18
CA ASP A 257 -16.35 -21.15 2.87
C ASP A 257 -15.80 -20.03 1.99
N ASP A 258 -16.41 -18.84 2.04
CA ASP A 258 -15.95 -17.64 1.34
C ASP A 258 -14.92 -16.81 2.14
N CYS A 259 -14.47 -17.33 3.29
CA CYS A 259 -13.43 -16.76 4.13
C CYS A 259 -12.10 -17.51 3.93
N LEU A 260 -11.09 -16.82 3.39
CA LEU A 260 -9.77 -17.39 3.10
C LEU A 260 -8.83 -17.39 4.30
N TRP A 261 -8.94 -16.39 5.16
CA TRP A 261 -8.14 -16.25 6.37
C TRP A 261 -9.02 -15.65 7.46
N LEU A 262 -8.94 -16.20 8.66
CA LEU A 262 -9.68 -15.74 9.83
C LEU A 262 -8.76 -15.81 11.04
N ALA A 263 -8.56 -14.67 11.69
CA ALA A 263 -7.71 -14.55 12.86
C ALA A 263 -8.29 -13.59 13.88
N VAL A 264 -7.94 -13.79 15.14
CA VAL A 264 -8.09 -12.76 16.17
C VAL A 264 -6.73 -12.14 16.42
N ALA A 265 -6.64 -10.82 16.25
CA ALA A 265 -5.42 -10.05 16.44
C ALA A 265 -5.49 -9.19 17.71
N LYS A 266 -4.46 -9.32 18.55
CA LYS A 266 -4.29 -8.65 19.83
C LYS A 266 -3.12 -7.67 19.76
N VAL A 267 -3.30 -6.44 20.25
CA VAL A 267 -2.23 -5.43 20.36
C VAL A 267 -2.09 -4.98 21.80
N SER A 268 -0.87 -5.04 22.32
CA SER A 268 -0.53 -4.69 23.71
C SER A 268 -0.88 -3.25 24.07
N PRO A 269 -1.25 -2.98 25.34
CA PRO A 269 -1.43 -1.63 25.85
C PRO A 269 -0.09 -0.87 25.95
N LYS A 270 -0.17 0.42 26.31
CA LYS A 270 0.98 1.28 26.68
C LYS A 270 2.04 1.39 25.58
N GLY A 271 1.59 1.55 24.33
CA GLY A 271 2.47 1.78 23.19
C GLY A 271 2.60 0.62 22.22
N GLY A 272 1.69 -0.36 22.27
CA GLY A 272 1.64 -1.41 21.27
C GLY A 272 1.50 -0.84 19.87
N ASN A 273 2.24 -1.40 18.92
CA ASN A 273 2.35 -0.87 17.58
C ASN A 273 2.52 -1.96 16.52
N ILE A 274 1.98 -1.67 15.35
CA ILE A 274 2.28 -2.37 14.11
C ILE A 274 2.89 -1.34 13.17
N SER A 275 4.16 -1.53 12.82
CA SER A 275 4.91 -0.57 12.00
C SER A 275 4.31 -0.42 10.61
N ARG A 276 4.63 0.67 9.92
CA ARG A 276 4.12 0.94 8.56
C ARG A 276 4.51 -0.19 7.61
N HIS A 277 3.51 -0.76 6.92
CA HIS A 277 3.71 -1.81 5.93
C HIS A 277 2.57 -1.84 4.90
N SER A 278 2.72 -2.71 3.90
CA SER A 278 1.65 -3.16 3.01
C SER A 278 1.74 -4.67 2.90
N ASP A 279 0.60 -5.32 2.72
CA ASP A 279 0.52 -6.79 2.68
C ASP A 279 0.73 -7.36 1.27
N LYS A 280 1.04 -6.49 0.29
CA LYS A 280 1.17 -6.84 -1.12
C LYS A 280 2.23 -7.91 -1.41
N GLY A 281 3.27 -8.00 -0.57
CA GLY A 281 4.37 -8.97 -0.75
C GLY A 281 4.03 -10.41 -0.35
N ILE A 282 3.05 -10.59 0.53
CA ILE A 282 2.62 -11.89 1.04
C ILE A 282 1.38 -12.38 0.27
N ASP A 283 0.61 -11.44 -0.25
CA ASP A 283 -0.72 -11.67 -0.79
C ASP A 283 -0.73 -11.95 -2.29
N LYS A 284 -0.74 -13.25 -2.63
CA LYS A 284 -1.05 -13.73 -3.99
C LYS A 284 -2.55 -13.97 -4.21
N MET A 285 -3.42 -13.61 -3.27
CA MET A 285 -4.83 -14.02 -3.21
C MET A 285 -5.78 -13.16 -4.06
N ASN A 286 -5.30 -12.58 -5.16
CA ASN A 286 -6.12 -11.68 -5.98
C ASN A 286 -6.81 -10.59 -5.13
N ALA A 287 -6.06 -9.96 -4.21
CA ALA A 287 -6.62 -9.05 -3.24
C ALA A 287 -7.10 -7.72 -3.83
N GLY A 288 -8.18 -7.20 -3.27
CA GLY A 288 -8.74 -5.90 -3.58
C GLY A 288 -10.24 -5.80 -3.31
N ILE A 289 -10.76 -4.59 -3.46
CA ILE A 289 -12.17 -4.28 -3.18
C ILE A 289 -13.11 -4.57 -4.36
N GLN A 290 -12.62 -5.20 -5.43
CA GLN A 290 -13.44 -5.48 -6.61
C GLN A 290 -14.24 -6.76 -6.41
N ILE A 291 -15.47 -6.81 -6.91
CA ILE A 291 -16.30 -8.02 -6.84
C ILE A 291 -15.52 -9.24 -7.34
N GLY A 292 -15.53 -10.31 -6.54
CA GLY A 292 -14.80 -11.55 -6.79
C GLY A 292 -13.33 -11.55 -6.38
N LYS A 293 -12.76 -10.40 -5.97
CA LYS A 293 -11.46 -10.32 -5.28
C LYS A 293 -11.63 -10.57 -3.79
N THR A 294 -10.51 -10.59 -3.06
CA THR A 294 -10.50 -10.77 -1.60
C THR A 294 -10.22 -9.45 -0.89
N ALA A 295 -11.09 -9.04 0.03
CA ALA A 295 -10.93 -7.85 0.87
C ALA A 295 -10.69 -8.23 2.33
N ARG A 296 -9.92 -7.39 3.04
CA ARG A 296 -9.72 -7.52 4.48
C ARG A 296 -10.78 -6.74 5.23
N ILE A 297 -11.46 -7.45 6.12
CA ILE A 297 -12.44 -6.90 7.04
C ILE A 297 -11.90 -7.01 8.46
N HIS A 298 -12.16 -5.97 9.23
CA HIS A 298 -11.95 -5.94 10.66
C HIS A 298 -13.30 -5.85 11.34
N TYR A 299 -13.56 -6.76 12.27
CA TYR A 299 -14.61 -6.59 13.28
C TYR A 299 -13.97 -6.25 14.61
N VAL A 300 -14.34 -5.10 15.17
CA VAL A 300 -13.72 -4.58 16.40
C VAL A 300 -14.33 -5.26 17.62
N MET A 301 -13.60 -6.16 18.27
CA MET A 301 -14.14 -6.87 19.44
C MET A 301 -13.93 -6.07 20.73
N LYS A 302 -12.79 -5.38 20.84
CA LYS A 302 -12.46 -4.50 21.96
C LYS A 302 -11.43 -3.48 21.52
N SER A 303 -11.66 -2.22 21.87
CA SER A 303 -10.83 -1.06 21.48
C SER A 303 -10.87 -0.01 22.58
N ASN A 304 -10.03 1.02 22.49
CA ASN A 304 -10.03 2.14 23.42
C ASN A 304 -9.82 3.47 22.66
N PRO A 305 -10.13 4.63 23.26
CA PRO A 305 -10.04 5.94 22.58
C PRO A 305 -8.63 6.30 22.09
N GLU A 306 -7.59 5.67 22.64
CA GLU A 306 -6.18 5.91 22.30
C GLU A 306 -5.66 4.93 21.23
N THR A 307 -6.54 4.06 20.72
CA THR A 307 -6.27 3.19 19.59
C THR A 307 -6.61 3.89 18.28
N TYR A 308 -5.72 3.77 17.31
CA TYR A 308 -5.99 4.22 15.96
C TYR A 308 -5.16 3.50 14.90
N PHE A 309 -5.69 3.52 13.69
CA PHE A 309 -5.00 3.14 12.47
C PHE A 309 -4.54 4.39 11.76
N GLN A 310 -3.36 4.34 11.16
CA GLN A 310 -2.95 5.30 10.13
C GLN A 310 -2.91 4.57 8.79
N LEU A 311 -3.61 5.12 7.80
CA LEU A 311 -3.55 4.62 6.43
C LEU A 311 -3.25 5.75 5.47
N GLN A 312 -2.47 5.44 4.44
CA GLN A 312 -2.22 6.39 3.37
C GLN A 312 -3.18 6.14 2.21
N ASP A 313 -3.72 7.23 1.67
CA ASP A 313 -4.38 7.16 0.38
C ASP A 313 -3.36 7.10 -0.76
N LEU A 314 -3.88 6.89 -1.97
CA LEU A 314 -3.05 6.78 -3.17
C LEU A 314 -2.43 8.13 -3.57
N GLN A 315 -2.76 9.23 -2.89
CA GLN A 315 -2.18 10.55 -3.10
C GLN A 315 -1.17 10.96 -2.02
N GLY A 316 -0.79 10.01 -1.15
CA GLY A 316 0.24 10.21 -0.13
C GLY A 316 -0.27 10.92 1.12
N LYS A 317 -1.58 11.20 1.24
CA LYS A 317 -2.13 11.78 2.46
C LYS A 317 -2.36 10.66 3.48
N THR A 318 -1.90 10.91 4.70
CA THR A 318 -2.14 10.02 5.84
C THR A 318 -3.46 10.39 6.52
N HIS A 319 -4.28 9.37 6.75
CA HIS A 319 -5.57 9.46 7.42
C HIS A 319 -5.53 8.65 8.70
N LYS A 320 -6.19 9.15 9.75
CA LYS A 320 -6.30 8.47 11.05
C LYS A 320 -7.72 7.94 11.22
N TYR A 321 -7.85 6.66 11.54
CA TYR A 321 -9.13 5.98 11.77
C TYR A 321 -9.18 5.41 13.18
N SER A 322 -10.23 5.76 13.92
CA SER A 322 -10.50 5.23 15.26
C SER A 322 -11.71 4.31 15.16
N MET A 323 -11.45 3.00 15.15
CA MET A 323 -12.48 1.96 15.02
C MET A 323 -13.03 1.62 16.40
N LYS A 324 -14.36 1.64 16.57
CA LYS A 324 -15.05 1.40 17.84
C LYS A 324 -15.55 -0.03 17.93
N GLN A 325 -15.69 -0.51 19.17
CA GLN A 325 -16.20 -1.85 19.45
C GLN A 325 -17.54 -2.11 18.75
N GLY A 326 -17.64 -3.28 18.13
CA GLY A 326 -18.79 -3.76 17.37
C GLY A 326 -18.93 -3.17 15.97
N GLU A 327 -17.98 -2.37 15.48
CA GLU A 327 -18.00 -1.90 14.10
C GLU A 327 -17.29 -2.88 13.15
N TYR A 328 -17.84 -3.03 11.95
CA TYR A 328 -17.16 -3.64 10.81
C TYR A 328 -16.45 -2.58 9.98
N TRP A 329 -15.25 -2.89 9.53
CA TRP A 329 -14.41 -1.99 8.76
C TRP A 329 -13.75 -2.72 7.60
N TYR A 330 -13.92 -2.18 6.40
CA TYR A 330 -13.06 -2.52 5.28
C TYR A 330 -11.72 -1.79 5.45
N MET A 331 -10.61 -2.50 5.27
CA MET A 331 -9.27 -1.93 5.24
C MET A 331 -8.51 -2.44 4.01
N ASP A 332 -8.04 -1.52 3.16
CA ASP A 332 -7.21 -1.92 2.03
C ASP A 332 -5.77 -2.21 2.47
N LYS A 333 -5.52 -3.44 2.88
CA LYS A 333 -4.19 -3.92 3.29
C LYS A 333 -3.09 -3.79 2.23
N ARG A 334 -3.45 -3.56 0.94
CA ARG A 334 -2.47 -3.30 -0.13
C ARG A 334 -1.88 -1.89 -0.01
N LYS A 335 -2.56 -0.98 0.68
CA LYS A 335 -2.11 0.40 0.92
C LYS A 335 -1.26 0.49 2.18
N PRO A 336 -0.41 1.51 2.31
CA PRO A 336 0.45 1.68 3.48
C PRO A 336 -0.39 1.91 4.72
N HIS A 337 -0.15 1.12 5.77
CA HIS A 337 -0.89 1.22 7.00
C HIS A 337 -0.04 0.88 8.22
N SER A 338 -0.43 1.43 9.37
CA SER A 338 0.12 1.16 10.70
C SER A 338 -0.97 1.21 11.76
N VAL A 339 -0.71 0.58 12.90
CA VAL A 339 -1.65 0.49 14.03
C VAL A 339 -0.94 0.93 15.30
N TYR A 340 -1.66 1.66 16.15
CA TYR A 340 -1.17 2.14 17.43
C TYR A 340 -2.22 1.88 18.51
N ASN A 341 -1.79 1.32 19.63
CA ASN A 341 -2.55 1.20 20.87
C ASN A 341 -1.78 1.93 21.98
N LYS A 342 -2.16 3.18 22.24
CA LYS A 342 -1.52 3.99 23.29
C LYS A 342 -2.23 3.88 24.63
N GLY A 343 -3.40 3.24 24.68
CA GLY A 343 -4.20 3.12 25.88
C GLY A 343 -3.74 2.01 26.83
N ASP A 344 -4.43 1.92 27.96
CA ASP A 344 -4.07 1.00 29.05
C ASP A 344 -4.68 -0.40 28.92
N THR A 345 -5.51 -0.63 27.90
CA THR A 345 -6.13 -1.94 27.65
C THR A 345 -5.63 -2.55 26.35
N PHE A 346 -5.64 -3.89 26.28
CA PHE A 346 -5.45 -4.58 25.01
C PHE A 346 -6.55 -4.22 24.02
N ARG A 347 -6.18 -4.23 22.74
CA ARG A 347 -7.09 -4.09 21.61
C ARG A 347 -7.22 -5.43 20.89
N TYR A 348 -8.44 -5.82 20.55
CA TYR A 348 -8.77 -7.06 19.87
C TYR A 348 -9.65 -6.77 18.67
N HIS A 349 -9.21 -7.18 17.48
CA HIS A 349 -10.11 -7.26 16.34
C HIS A 349 -10.06 -8.67 15.78
N MET A 350 -11.22 -9.15 15.35
CA MET A 350 -11.28 -10.28 14.46
C MET A 350 -11.02 -9.75 13.05
N ILE A 351 -10.05 -10.35 12.37
CA ILE A 351 -9.62 -9.97 11.04
C ILE A 351 -9.91 -11.13 10.12
N PHE A 352 -10.56 -10.86 8.99
CA PHE A 352 -10.80 -11.88 8.00
C PHE A 352 -10.68 -11.37 6.59
N ASP A 353 -10.11 -12.21 5.74
CA ASP A 353 -9.98 -11.98 4.31
C ASP A 353 -11.07 -12.78 3.60
N MET A 354 -12.06 -12.09 3.04
CA MET A 354 -13.23 -12.69 2.42
C MET A 354 -13.42 -12.24 0.98
N LYS A 355 -14.16 -13.03 0.20
CA LYS A 355 -14.53 -12.68 -1.16
C LYS A 355 -15.48 -11.48 -1.18
N VAL A 356 -15.17 -10.49 -2.00
CA VAL A 356 -16.01 -9.30 -2.19
C VAL A 356 -17.25 -9.65 -3.01
N THR A 357 -18.40 -9.27 -2.48
CA THR A 357 -19.72 -9.39 -3.10
C THR A 357 -20.31 -8.01 -3.40
N GLN A 358 -21.42 -7.96 -4.12
CA GLN A 358 -22.19 -6.72 -4.28
C GLN A 358 -22.75 -6.25 -2.93
N ASP A 359 -23.17 -7.19 -2.08
CA ASP A 359 -23.68 -6.89 -0.73
C ASP A 359 -22.64 -6.13 0.13
N LEU A 360 -21.36 -6.50 0.06
CA LEU A 360 -20.30 -5.72 0.71
C LEU A 360 -20.27 -4.27 0.23
N TRP A 361 -20.42 -4.05 -1.08
CA TRP A 361 -20.41 -2.70 -1.65
C TRP A 361 -21.61 -1.86 -1.22
N ASP A 362 -22.78 -2.48 -1.12
CA ASP A 362 -24.01 -1.79 -0.74
C ASP A 362 -23.97 -1.31 0.72
N HIS A 363 -23.12 -1.94 1.55
CA HIS A 363 -22.90 -1.57 2.96
C HIS A 363 -21.68 -0.65 3.21
N LEU A 364 -20.99 -0.16 2.16
CA LEU A 364 -19.89 0.80 2.33
C LEU A 364 -20.41 2.16 2.80
N ILE A 365 -19.88 2.68 3.93
CA ILE A 365 -20.15 4.03 4.41
C ILE A 365 -19.00 4.93 3.96
N LEU A 366 -19.18 5.64 2.84
CA LEU A 366 -18.15 6.47 2.17
C LEU A 366 -18.15 7.94 2.56
#